data_AF-A0A441TXL9-F1
#
_entry.id   AF-A0A441TXL9-F1
#
_cell.length_a   1.000
_cell.length_b   1.000
_cell.length_c   1.000
_cell.angle_alpha   90.00
_cell.angle_beta   90.00
_cell.angle_gamma   90.00
#
_symmetry.space_group_name_H-M   'P 1'
#
loop_
_entity.id
_entity.type
_entity.pdbx_description
1 polymer ?
#
loop_
_entity_poly.entity_id
_entity_poly.type
_entity_poly.pdbx_seq_one_letter_code
_entity_poly.pdbx_strand_id
1 'polypeptide(L)'
;DQVGNNNAKGEYYLTDVVEIAGGQGLDVVAVEAGFENVLGINNRAELAEAEGIWQTRRRREAMLSGVTLIAPETVFFSYDTEIGADTIVEPNVWFGPGVKIATGAKIHAFSHIEGAM
;
A
#
# COMPACT_ATOMS: atom_id res chain seq x y z
N ASP A 1 30.97 3.12 -20.31
CA ASP A 1 30.72 4.48 -20.84
C ASP A 1 29.89 4.49 -22.12
N GLN A 2 28.70 3.86 -22.12
CA GLN A 2 27.76 3.91 -23.27
C GLN A 2 26.40 4.54 -22.93
N VAL A 3 26.07 4.69 -21.64
CA VAL A 3 24.90 5.47 -21.23
C VAL A 3 25.24 6.93 -21.42
N GLY A 4 24.63 7.57 -22.41
CA GLY A 4 24.78 9.00 -22.68
C GLY A 4 23.59 9.79 -22.13
N ASN A 5 23.70 11.12 -22.10
CA ASN A 5 22.63 12.00 -21.63
C ASN A 5 21.99 12.81 -22.78
N ASN A 6 22.09 12.31 -24.01
CA ASN A 6 21.51 12.95 -25.19
C ASN A 6 20.01 12.67 -25.31
N ASN A 7 19.25 13.11 -24.31
CA ASN A 7 17.79 13.09 -24.30
C ASN A 7 17.25 14.49 -23.97
N ALA A 8 15.93 14.66 -24.13
CA ALA A 8 15.26 15.95 -23.97
C ALA A 8 15.42 16.59 -22.56
N LYS A 9 15.84 15.81 -21.55
CA LYS A 9 16.09 16.29 -20.17
C LYS A 9 17.58 16.45 -19.84
N GLY A 10 18.49 15.94 -20.67
CA GLY A 10 19.93 15.96 -20.39
C GLY A 10 20.35 15.02 -19.26
N GLU A 11 19.52 14.04 -18.90
CA GLU A 11 19.74 13.11 -17.78
C GLU A 11 20.28 11.76 -18.26
N TYR A 12 20.91 10.97 -17.41
CA TYR A 12 21.26 9.59 -17.73
C TYR A 12 20.09 8.69 -17.32
N TYR A 13 19.43 8.02 -18.27
CA TYR A 13 18.32 7.13 -17.94
C TYR A 13 18.82 5.71 -17.65
N LEU A 14 18.41 5.19 -16.49
CA LEU A 14 18.69 3.79 -16.12
C LEU A 14 18.06 2.80 -17.11
N THR A 15 16.96 3.18 -17.76
CA THR A 15 16.29 2.36 -18.77
C THR A 15 17.14 2.11 -20.01
N ASP A 16 18.04 3.03 -20.36
CA ASP A 16 18.91 2.91 -21.55
C ASP A 16 19.91 1.75 -21.40
N VAL A 17 20.21 1.34 -20.15
CA VAL A 17 21.06 0.19 -19.86
C VAL A 17 20.48 -1.10 -20.45
N VAL A 18 19.15 -1.23 -20.50
CA VAL A 18 18.48 -2.43 -21.06
C VAL A 18 18.71 -2.51 -22.57
N GLU A 19 18.56 -1.38 -23.28
CA GLU A 19 18.80 -1.30 -24.72
C GLU A 19 20.28 -1.53 -25.05
N ILE A 20 21.19 -0.92 -24.28
CA ILE A 20 22.65 -1.08 -24.43
C ILE A 20 23.06 -2.54 -24.21
N ALA A 21 22.54 -3.19 -23.16
CA ALA A 21 22.84 -4.58 -22.86
C ALA A 21 22.37 -5.51 -24.00
N GLY A 22 21.16 -5.29 -24.52
CA GLY A 22 20.65 -6.02 -25.69
C GLY A 22 21.51 -5.80 -26.94
N GLY A 23 21.93 -4.57 -27.22
CA GLY A 23 22.82 -4.24 -28.33
C GLY A 23 24.23 -4.86 -28.23
N GLN A 24 24.67 -5.18 -27.00
CA GLN A 24 25.93 -5.89 -26.73
C GLN A 24 25.78 -7.42 -26.72
N GLY A 25 24.57 -7.94 -26.96
CA GLY A 25 24.29 -9.37 -26.93
C GLY A 25 24.32 -9.99 -25.53
N LEU A 26 24.14 -9.19 -24.48
CA LEU A 26 23.98 -9.66 -23.11
C LEU A 26 22.56 -10.17 -22.87
N ASP A 27 22.41 -11.10 -21.93
CA ASP A 27 21.09 -11.61 -21.54
C ASP A 27 20.26 -10.54 -20.81
N VAL A 28 19.07 -10.27 -21.34
CA VAL A 28 18.09 -9.34 -20.75
C VAL A 28 16.81 -10.12 -20.46
N VAL A 29 16.38 -10.11 -19.20
CA VAL A 29 15.17 -10.82 -18.74
C VAL A 29 14.16 -9.82 -18.20
N ALA A 30 12.94 -9.87 -18.72
CA ALA A 30 11.80 -9.19 -18.14
C ALA A 30 10.98 -10.17 -17.29
N VAL A 31 10.50 -9.72 -16.14
CA VAL A 31 9.62 -10.49 -15.25
C VAL A 31 8.30 -9.74 -15.14
N GLU A 32 7.20 -10.46 -15.37
CA GLU A 32 5.86 -9.91 -15.21
C GLU A 32 5.47 -9.89 -13.73
N ALA A 33 4.83 -8.79 -13.31
CA ALA A 33 4.27 -8.63 -11.98
C ALA A 33 2.88 -8.01 -12.09
N GLY A 34 1.99 -8.34 -11.13
CA GLY A 34 0.68 -7.69 -11.02
C GLY A 34 0.83 -6.18 -10.88
N PHE A 35 -0.03 -5.43 -11.56
CA PHE A 35 0.01 -3.96 -11.63
C PHE A 35 0.12 -3.30 -10.24
N GLU A 36 -0.62 -3.83 -9.28
CA GLU A 36 -0.66 -3.37 -7.90
C GLU A 36 0.65 -3.50 -7.13
N ASN A 37 1.61 -4.28 -7.64
CA ASN A 37 2.94 -4.48 -7.05
C ASN A 37 4.03 -3.62 -7.73
N VAL A 38 3.72 -2.98 -8.86
CA VAL A 38 4.63 -2.14 -9.64
C VAL A 38 4.09 -0.72 -9.86
N LEU A 39 2.99 -0.36 -9.20
CA LEU A 39 2.37 0.95 -9.30
C LEU A 39 3.36 2.06 -8.90
N GLY A 40 3.77 2.86 -9.88
CA GLY A 40 4.50 4.10 -9.64
C GLY A 40 3.55 5.22 -9.23
N ILE A 41 3.96 6.06 -8.29
CA ILE A 41 3.16 7.20 -7.82
C ILE A 41 3.84 8.50 -8.25
N ASN A 42 3.25 9.16 -9.21
CA ASN A 42 3.72 10.42 -9.80
C ASN A 42 2.80 11.59 -9.45
N ASN A 43 1.54 11.32 -9.09
CA ASN A 43 0.57 12.34 -8.74
C ASN A 43 -0.36 11.90 -7.58
N ARG A 44 -1.22 12.83 -7.14
CA ARG A 44 -2.11 12.62 -5.99
C ARG A 44 -3.25 11.62 -6.27
N ALA A 45 -3.67 11.46 -7.52
CA ALA A 45 -4.70 10.48 -7.87
C ALA A 45 -4.12 9.05 -7.78
N GLU A 46 -2.91 8.85 -8.29
CA GLU A 46 -2.17 7.58 -8.16
C GLU A 46 -1.86 7.24 -6.70
N LEU A 47 -1.57 8.24 -5.86
CA LEU A 47 -1.40 8.04 -4.41
C LEU A 47 -2.69 7.53 -3.76
N ALA A 48 -3.85 8.12 -4.10
CA ALA A 48 -5.13 7.68 -3.57
C ALA A 48 -5.51 6.27 -4.03
N GLU A 49 -5.15 5.90 -5.26
CA GLU A 49 -5.33 4.54 -5.78
C GLU A 49 -4.47 3.53 -5.00
N ALA A 50 -3.18 3.85 -4.80
CA ALA A 50 -2.26 3.02 -4.02
C ALA A 50 -2.77 2.80 -2.58
N GLU A 51 -3.25 3.86 -1.94
CA GLU A 51 -3.86 3.79 -0.60
C GLU A 51 -5.12 2.89 -0.60
N GLY A 52 -5.98 3.01 -1.61
CA GLY A 52 -7.17 2.15 -1.72
C GLY A 52 -6.84 0.66 -1.84
N ILE A 53 -5.80 0.33 -2.61
CA ILE A 53 -5.28 -1.04 -2.71
C ILE A 53 -4.76 -1.52 -1.35
N TRP A 54 -3.96 -0.69 -0.67
CA TRP A 54 -3.39 -1.01 0.63
C TRP A 54 -4.47 -1.21 1.70
N GLN A 55 -5.44 -0.30 1.82
CA GLN A 55 -6.55 -0.42 2.77
C GLN A 55 -7.38 -1.69 2.52
N THR A 56 -7.59 -2.06 1.26
CA THR A 56 -8.31 -3.30 0.89
C THR A 56 -7.56 -4.54 1.38
N ARG A 57 -6.23 -4.58 1.21
CA ARG A 57 -5.39 -5.66 1.73
C ARG A 57 -5.42 -5.69 3.26
N ARG A 58 -5.28 -4.54 3.91
CA ARG A 58 -5.27 -4.42 5.38
C ARG A 58 -6.58 -4.88 6.02
N ARG A 59 -7.73 -4.50 5.44
CA ARG A 59 -9.05 -4.98 5.86
C ARG A 59 -9.18 -6.49 5.78
N ARG A 60 -8.74 -7.06 4.66
CA ARG A 60 -8.75 -8.51 4.47
C ARG A 60 -7.89 -9.20 5.51
N GLU A 61 -6.70 -8.69 5.77
CA GLU A 61 -5.78 -9.23 6.78
C GLU A 61 -6.40 -9.19 8.19
N ALA A 62 -6.96 -8.05 8.61
CA ALA A 62 -7.62 -7.90 9.91
C ALA A 62 -8.79 -8.89 10.08
N MET A 63 -9.59 -9.09 9.04
CA MET A 63 -10.68 -10.07 9.07
C MET A 63 -10.16 -11.51 9.15
N LEU A 64 -9.08 -11.84 8.43
CA LEU A 64 -8.42 -13.15 8.51
C LEU A 64 -7.78 -13.39 9.88
N SER A 65 -7.37 -12.34 10.60
CA SER A 65 -6.87 -12.42 11.97
C SER A 65 -7.96 -12.43 13.05
N GLY A 66 -9.24 -12.54 12.67
CA GLY A 66 -10.36 -12.71 13.61
C GLY A 66 -11.05 -11.42 14.06
N VAL A 67 -10.82 -10.29 13.37
CA VAL A 67 -11.55 -9.03 13.62
C VAL A 67 -12.82 -8.99 12.78
N THR A 68 -13.95 -8.63 13.39
CA THR A 68 -15.20 -8.38 12.67
C THR A 68 -15.26 -6.92 12.23
N LEU A 69 -15.28 -6.67 10.92
CA LEU A 69 -15.54 -5.36 10.34
C LEU A 69 -16.96 -5.36 9.75
N ILE A 70 -17.89 -4.58 10.31
CA ILE A 70 -19.31 -4.59 9.89
C ILE A 70 -19.49 -4.03 8.47
N ALA A 71 -18.80 -2.94 8.17
CA ALA A 71 -18.77 -2.31 6.84
C ALA A 71 -17.30 -2.02 6.49
N PRO A 72 -16.53 -3.04 6.04
CA PRO A 72 -15.08 -2.96 5.90
C PRO A 72 -14.64 -1.73 5.11
N GLU A 73 -15.28 -1.44 3.98
CA GLU A 73 -14.97 -0.33 3.09
C GLU A 73 -15.00 1.07 3.75
N THR A 74 -15.67 1.19 4.89
CA THR A 74 -15.77 2.43 5.68
C THR A 74 -14.74 2.53 6.81
N VAL A 75 -13.99 1.45 7.07
CA VAL A 75 -12.96 1.40 8.11
C VAL A 75 -11.61 1.74 7.50
N PHE A 76 -10.91 2.67 8.14
CA PHE A 76 -9.58 3.12 7.74
C PHE A 76 -8.55 2.77 8.79
N PHE A 77 -7.46 2.16 8.32
CA PHE A 77 -6.33 1.76 9.13
C PHE A 77 -5.16 2.72 8.92
N SER A 78 -4.37 2.92 9.97
CA SER A 78 -2.99 3.37 9.84
C SER A 78 -2.08 2.16 9.61
N TYR A 79 -0.90 2.39 9.03
CA TYR A 79 0.07 1.35 8.70
C TYR A 79 0.49 0.50 9.93
N ASP A 80 0.38 1.06 11.12
CA ASP A 80 0.80 0.50 12.41
C ASP A 80 -0.38 0.13 13.32
N THR A 81 -1.63 0.16 12.83
CA THR A 81 -2.79 -0.22 13.64
C THR A 81 -2.74 -1.70 14.01
N GLU A 82 -2.80 -2.03 15.29
CA GLU A 82 -2.88 -3.39 15.83
C GLU A 82 -4.27 -3.63 16.45
N ILE A 83 -4.95 -4.71 16.06
CA ILE A 83 -6.26 -5.06 16.61
C ILE A 83 -6.26 -6.54 16.99
N GLY A 84 -6.57 -6.82 18.25
CA GLY A 84 -6.75 -8.17 18.77
C GLY A 84 -7.98 -8.85 18.19
N ALA A 85 -7.93 -10.18 18.08
CA ALA A 85 -9.06 -11.02 17.63
C ALA A 85 -10.34 -10.78 18.45
N ASP A 86 -11.48 -11.24 17.94
CA ASP A 86 -12.81 -11.08 18.55
C ASP A 86 -13.25 -9.63 18.74
N THR A 87 -12.51 -8.67 18.18
CA THR A 87 -12.91 -7.27 18.16
C THR A 87 -14.00 -7.05 17.11
N ILE A 88 -15.01 -6.25 17.45
CA ILE A 88 -16.06 -5.80 16.52
C ILE A 88 -15.85 -4.32 16.22
N VAL A 89 -15.72 -3.97 14.95
CA VAL A 89 -15.61 -2.60 14.45
C VAL A 89 -16.86 -2.25 13.66
N GLU A 90 -17.61 -1.27 14.16
CA GLU A 90 -18.79 -0.72 13.51
C GLU A 90 -18.40 0.22 12.33
N PRO A 91 -19.35 0.64 11.46
CA PRO A 91 -19.04 1.43 10.27
C PRO A 91 -18.40 2.81 10.55
N ASN A 92 -17.63 3.32 9.58
CA ASN A 92 -17.01 4.65 9.59
C ASN A 92 -16.04 4.89 10.75
N VAL A 93 -15.21 3.90 11.08
CA VAL A 93 -14.16 4.02 12.10
C VAL A 93 -12.82 4.37 11.47
N TRP A 94 -12.12 5.32 12.07
CA TRP A 94 -10.78 5.74 11.67
C TRP A 94 -9.76 5.41 12.76
N PHE A 95 -8.77 4.60 12.42
CA PHE A 95 -7.60 4.35 13.24
C PHE A 95 -6.41 5.15 12.70
N GLY A 96 -5.98 6.16 13.46
CA GLY A 96 -4.73 6.86 13.20
C GLY A 96 -3.51 6.12 13.75
N PRO A 97 -2.33 6.76 13.71
CA PRO A 97 -1.10 6.14 14.14
C PRO A 97 -1.08 5.72 15.62
N GLY A 98 -0.32 4.67 15.91
CA GLY A 98 -0.04 4.19 17.26
C GLY A 98 -1.20 3.52 17.97
N VAL A 99 -2.24 3.11 17.24
CA VAL A 99 -3.43 2.49 17.84
C VAL A 99 -3.22 0.99 18.05
N LYS A 100 -3.40 0.55 19.30
CA LYS A 100 -3.45 -0.85 19.72
C LYS A 100 -4.77 -1.12 20.41
N ILE A 101 -5.53 -2.08 19.89
CA ILE A 101 -6.81 -2.51 20.45
C ILE A 101 -6.67 -3.93 20.97
N ALA A 102 -6.99 -4.14 22.25
CA ALA A 102 -6.99 -5.47 22.85
C ALA A 102 -8.11 -6.37 22.29
N THR A 103 -7.95 -7.69 22.44
CA THR A 103 -8.94 -8.72 22.05
C THR A 103 -10.32 -8.47 22.69
N GLY A 104 -11.38 -8.74 21.93
CA GLY A 104 -12.76 -8.69 22.42
C GLY A 104 -13.35 -7.28 22.55
N ALA A 105 -12.67 -6.25 22.04
CA ALA A 105 -13.16 -4.89 22.09
C ALA A 105 -14.38 -4.67 21.16
N LYS A 106 -15.18 -3.64 21.45
CA LYS A 106 -16.21 -3.15 20.55
C LYS A 106 -15.95 -1.68 20.24
N ILE A 107 -15.68 -1.37 18.99
CA ILE A 107 -15.41 -0.01 18.50
C ILE A 107 -16.66 0.50 17.79
N HIS A 108 -17.19 1.60 18.29
CA HIS A 108 -18.45 2.15 17.81
C HIS A 108 -18.31 2.99 16.55
N ALA A 109 -19.40 3.07 15.78
CA ALA A 109 -19.42 3.80 14.52
C ALA A 109 -19.00 5.26 14.71
N PHE A 110 -18.35 5.83 13.69
CA PHE A 110 -17.88 7.23 13.69
C PHE A 110 -16.81 7.56 14.75
N SER A 111 -16.12 6.54 15.28
CA SER A 111 -14.97 6.75 16.17
C SER A 111 -13.72 7.12 15.39
N HIS A 112 -12.98 8.10 15.88
CA HIS A 112 -11.61 8.42 15.45
C HIS A 112 -10.68 8.17 16.64
N ILE A 113 -9.72 7.26 16.46
CA ILE A 113 -8.83 6.82 17.54
C ILE A 113 -7.38 7.06 17.12
N GLU A 114 -6.59 7.68 18.01
CA GLU A 114 -5.16 7.97 17.81
C GLU A 114 -4.41 7.78 19.13
N GLY A 115 -3.18 7.25 19.06
CA GLY A 115 -2.29 7.11 20.23
C GLY A 115 -2.84 6.25 21.37
N ALA A 116 -3.86 5.45 21.12
CA ALA A 116 -4.44 4.54 22.11
C ALA A 116 -3.55 3.29 22.22
N MET A 117 -3.06 3.01 23.44
CA MET A 117 -2.25 1.84 23.78
C MET A 117 -2.95 0.96 24.81
#